data_AF-A0A8W8IG11-F1
#
_entry.id   AF-A0A8W8IG11-F1
#
_cell.length_a   1.000
_cell.length_b   1.000
_cell.length_c   1.000
_cell.angle_alpha   90.00
_cell.angle_beta   90.00
_cell.angle_gamma   90.00
#
_symmetry.space_group_name_H-M   'P 1'
#
loop_
_entity.id
_entity.type
_entity.pdbx_description
1 polymer ?
#
loop_
_entity_poly.entity_id
_entity_poly.type
_entity_poly.pdbx_seq_one_letter_code
_entity_poly.pdbx_strand_id
1 'polypeptide(L)' 'DSDHSNSIHHLGVEQLCALLKEYKLDKLAEVCVDEKLDGNFLACLNDDDLKEEPFCLGNFQIKKLNKLKTGWRSK' A
#
# COMPACT_ATOMS: atom_id res chain seq x y z
N ASP A 1 3.32 22.52 2.03
CA ASP A 1 2.87 21.95 0.74
C ASP A 1 3.22 20.49 0.66
N SER A 2 2.30 19.64 1.09
CA SER A 2 2.45 18.19 0.92
C SER A 2 2.08 17.89 -0.53
N ASP A 3 3.08 17.61 -1.36
CA ASP A 3 2.87 17.23 -2.75
C ASP A 3 2.16 15.87 -2.81
N HIS A 4 0.83 15.90 -2.93
CA HIS A 4 -0.02 14.69 -3.00
C HIS A 4 0.16 13.94 -4.32
N SER A 5 0.96 14.46 -5.25
CA SER A 5 1.24 13.84 -6.55
C SER A 5 1.82 12.42 -6.44
N ASN A 6 2.47 12.10 -5.31
CA ASN A 6 3.06 10.78 -5.06
C ASN A 6 2.18 9.84 -4.22
N SER A 7 0.96 10.23 -3.85
CA SER A 7 0.06 9.34 -3.11
C SER A 7 -0.29 8.07 -3.90
N ILE A 8 -0.63 6.97 -3.23
CA ILE A 8 -1.03 5.74 -3.93
C ILE A 8 -2.44 5.81 -4.54
N HIS A 9 -3.27 6.80 -4.19
CA HIS A 9 -4.70 6.86 -4.59
C HIS A 9 -4.95 6.75 -6.10
N HIS A 10 -3.99 7.13 -6.94
CA HIS A 10 -4.13 7.11 -8.39
C HIS A 10 -3.44 5.89 -9.05
N LEU A 11 -2.79 5.02 -8.27
CA LEU A 11 -2.05 3.87 -8.81
C LEU A 11 -3.01 2.73 -9.15
N GLY A 12 -2.92 2.25 -10.39
CA GLY A 12 -3.53 0.98 -10.77
C GLY A 12 -2.83 -0.20 -10.08
N VAL A 13 -3.45 -1.39 -10.15
CA VAL A 13 -2.97 -2.62 -9.49
C VAL A 13 -1.49 -2.91 -9.77
N GLU A 14 -1.08 -2.89 -11.05
CA GLU A 14 0.31 -3.21 -11.44
C GLU A 14 1.32 -2.21 -10.85
N GLN A 15 1.04 -0.92 -10.96
CA GLN A 15 1.89 0.15 -10.46
C GLN A 15 1.98 0.12 -8.93
N LEU A 16 0.85 -0.13 -8.26
CA LEU A 16 0.79 -0.31 -6.82
C LEU A 16 1.67 -1.49 -6.39
N CYS A 17 1.54 -2.64 -7.05
CA CYS A 17 2.26 -3.84 -6.67
C CYS A 17 3.76 -3.71 -6.90
N ALA A 18 4.18 -3.04 -7.97
CA ALA A 18 5.59 -2.71 -8.19
C ALA A 18 6.15 -1.84 -7.06
N LEU A 19 5.42 -0.79 -6.67
CA LEU A 19 5.78 0.05 -5.53
C LEU A 19 5.86 -0.76 -4.23
N LEU A 20 4.85 -1.57 -3.91
CA LEU A 20 4.86 -2.38 -2.69
C LEU A 20 6.06 -3.33 -2.61
N LYS A 21 6.45 -3.96 -3.72
CA LYS A 21 7.63 -4.82 -3.82
C LYS A 21 8.95 -4.06 -3.62
N GLU A 22 9.07 -2.85 -4.15
CA GLU A 22 10.23 -1.97 -3.91
C GLU A 22 10.44 -1.74 -2.40
N TYR A 23 9.35 -1.58 -1.66
CA TYR A 23 9.37 -1.32 -0.21
C TYR A 23 9.29 -2.57 0.67
N LYS A 24 9.51 -3.76 0.08
CA LYS A 24 9.49 -5.06 0.79
C LYS A 24 8.16 -5.37 1.47
N LEU A 25 7.06 -5.05 0.78
CA LEU A 25 5.69 -5.41 1.14
C LEU A 25 5.14 -6.46 0.16
N ASP A 26 5.95 -7.47 -0.16
CA ASP A 26 5.74 -8.44 -1.23
C ASP A 26 4.42 -9.21 -1.05
N LYS A 27 4.13 -9.72 0.15
CA LYS A 27 2.87 -10.41 0.45
C LYS A 27 1.65 -9.53 0.22
N LEU A 28 1.74 -8.23 0.56
CA LEU A 28 0.65 -7.29 0.29
C LEU A 28 0.48 -7.07 -1.22
N ALA A 29 1.59 -6.99 -1.96
CA ALA A 29 1.56 -6.89 -3.40
C ALA A 29 0.90 -8.12 -4.05
N GLU A 30 1.20 -9.33 -3.54
CA GLU A 30 0.56 -10.57 -4.00
C GLU A 30 -0.96 -10.52 -3.79
N VAL A 31 -1.41 -10.18 -2.57
CA VAL A 31 -2.85 -10.01 -2.28
C VAL A 31 -3.48 -8.96 -3.19
N CYS A 32 -2.83 -7.82 -3.41
CA CYS A 32 -3.36 -6.78 -4.30
C CYS A 32 -3.46 -7.25 -5.76
N VAL A 33 -2.52 -8.06 -6.28
CA VAL A 33 -2.62 -8.64 -7.62
C VAL A 33 -3.76 -9.65 -7.70
N ASP A 34 -3.81 -10.59 -6.77
CA ASP A 34 -4.75 -11.72 -6.80
C ASP A 34 -6.20 -11.23 -6.67
N GLU A 35 -6.44 -10.29 -5.76
CA GLU A 35 -7.76 -9.71 -5.48
C GLU A 35 -8.07 -8.46 -6.34
N LYS A 36 -7.15 -8.08 -7.25
CA LYS A 36 -7.27 -6.90 -8.14
C LYS A 36 -7.54 -5.59 -7.38
N LEU A 37 -6.84 -5.38 -6.26
CA LEU A 37 -6.99 -4.21 -5.40
C LEU A 37 -6.05 -3.09 -5.87
N ASP A 38 -6.63 -1.95 -6.23
CA ASP A 38 -5.87 -0.77 -6.65
C ASP A 38 -5.46 0.13 -5.46
N GLY A 39 -4.71 1.19 -5.76
CA GLY A 39 -4.20 2.09 -4.75
C GLY A 39 -5.30 2.89 -4.05
N ASN A 40 -6.42 3.14 -4.72
CA ASN A 40 -7.56 3.82 -4.11
C ASN A 40 -8.22 2.94 -3.04
N PHE A 41 -8.50 1.68 -3.36
CA PHE A 41 -9.02 0.71 -2.39
C PHE A 41 -8.08 0.58 -1.19
N LEU A 42 -6.79 0.35 -1.45
CA LEU A 42 -5.81 0.14 -0.38
C LEU A 42 -5.67 1.37 0.52
N ALA A 43 -5.78 2.58 -0.04
CA ALA A 43 -5.71 3.83 0.71
C ALA A 43 -6.86 3.98 1.72
N CYS A 44 -8.05 3.46 1.40
CA CYS A 44 -9.23 3.51 2.27
C CYS A 44 -9.18 2.57 3.48
N LEU A 45 -8.32 1.55 3.47
CA LEU A 45 -8.20 0.60 4.59
C LEU A 45 -7.58 1.27 5.83
N ASN A 46 -8.14 0.99 7.00
CA ASN A 46 -7.58 1.41 8.28
C ASN A 46 -6.55 0.39 8.81
N ASP A 47 -5.88 0.72 9.91
CA ASP A 47 -4.84 -0.13 10.50
C ASP A 47 -5.36 -1.50 10.98
N ASP A 48 -6.64 -1.60 11.37
CA ASP A 48 -7.23 -2.86 11.81
C ASP A 48 -7.61 -3.74 10.62
N ASP A 49 -8.19 -3.17 9.54
CA ASP A 49 -8.43 -3.90 8.28
C ASP A 49 -7.13 -4.53 7.75
N LEU A 50 -6.02 -3.80 7.87
CA LEU A 50 -4.71 -4.26 7.40
C LEU A 50 -4.09 -5.38 8.27
N LYS A 51 -4.52 -5.56 9.51
CA LYS A 51 -4.06 -6.65 10.41
C LYS A 51 -4.81 -7.95 10.17
N GLU A 52 -6.05 -7.86 9.72
CA GLU A 52 -6.91 -9.02 9.49
C GLU A 52 -6.59 -9.70 8.14
N GLU A 53 -7.15 -10.89 7.93
CA GLU A 53 -7.14 -11.55 6.62
C GLU A 53 -7.87 -10.67 5.59
N PRO A 54 -7.37 -10.57 4.33
CA PRO A 54 -6.25 -11.33 3.76
C PRO A 54 -4.85 -10.70 3.95
N PHE A 55 -4.75 -9.49 4.49
CA PHE A 55 -3.53 -8.69 4.47
C PHE A 55 -2.51 -9.12 5.54
N CYS A 56 -2.99 -9.44 6.74
CA CYS A 56 -2.18 -9.92 7.87
C CYS A 56 -0.88 -9.13 8.12
N LEU A 57 -0.93 -7.79 8.02
CA LEU A 57 0.27 -6.96 8.14
C LEU A 57 0.68 -6.79 9.60
N GLY A 58 1.99 -6.87 9.84
CA GLY A 58 2.57 -6.48 11.12
C GLY A 58 2.62 -4.96 11.30
N ASN A 59 2.66 -4.49 12.55
CA ASN A 59 2.69 -3.06 12.91
C ASN A 59 3.76 -2.25 12.15
N PHE A 60 4.93 -2.84 11.89
CA PHE A 60 5.99 -2.15 11.14
C PHE A 60 5.67 -2.01 9.65
N GLN A 61 5.04 -3.03 9.05
CA GLN A 61 4.57 -2.99 7.66
C GLN A 61 3.44 -1.97 7.50
N ILE A 62 2.50 -1.91 8.44
CA ILE A 62 1.42 -0.92 8.48
C ILE A 62 1.99 0.50 8.56
N LYS A 63 2.92 0.76 9.49
CA LYS A 63 3.60 2.07 9.58
C LYS A 63 4.29 2.46 8.27
N LYS A 64 4.91 1.49 7.57
CA LYS A 64 5.55 1.74 6.28
C LYS A 64 4.50 2.05 5.20
N LEU A 65 3.44 1.26 5.11
CA LEU A 65 2.36 1.46 4.16
C LEU A 65 1.67 2.82 4.36
N ASN A 66 1.39 3.23 5.60
CA ASN A 66 0.79 4.52 5.90
C ASN A 66 1.65 5.70 5.43
N LYS A 67 2.99 5.56 5.46
CA LYS A 67 3.88 6.55 4.83
C LYS A 67 3.75 6.54 3.31
N LEU A 68 3.70 5.37 2.68
CA LEU A 68 3.52 5.26 1.23
C LEU A 68 2.18 5.86 0.78
N LYS A 69 1.10 5.63 1.53
CA LYS A 69 -0.25 6.20 1.30
C LYS A 69 -0.23 7.72 1.19
N THR A 70 0.55 8.38 2.06
CA THR A 70 0.69 9.84 2.09
C THR A 70 1.74 10.38 1.11
N GLY A 71 2.30 9.52 0.26
CA GLY A 71 3.22 9.92 -0.81
C GLY A 71 4.70 9.94 -0.42
N TRP A 72 5.06 9.43 0.77
CA TRP A 72 6.47 9.24 1.09
C TRP A 72 7.12 8.26 0.11
N ARG A 73 8.30 8.60 -0.37
CA ARG A 73 9.21 7.73 -1.10
C ARG A 73 10.60 7.88 -0.48
N SER A 74 11.28 6.77 -0.23
CA SER A 74 12.71 6.78 0.08
C SER A 74 13.43 7.42 -1.10
N LYS A 75 14.39 8.30 -0.80
CA LYS A 75 15.41 8.67 -1.79
C LYS A 75 16.40 7.53 -1.97
#